data_AF-A0A6B3M3K8-F1
#
_entry.id   AF-A0A6B3M3K8-F1
#
_cell.length_a   1.000
_cell.length_b   1.000
_cell.length_c   1.000
_cell.angle_alpha   90.00
_cell.angle_beta   90.00
_cell.angle_gamma   90.00
#
_symmetry.space_group_name_H-M   'P 1'
#
loop_
_entity.id
_entity.type
_entity.pdbx_description
1 polymer ?
#
loop_
_entity_poly.entity_id
_entity_poly.type
_entity_poly.pdbx_seq_one_letter_code
_entity_poly.pdbx_strand_id
1 'polypeptide(L)'
;MSSVKEKGLPKSFSLDISDSITKKIETSPPVELGDYLDIEEEIEKKRKTKHKTKKLTATQIKKKDLKEEQTFTIAPKQIDKKITPKTHRSEGLPRQRRKQINMSPRVLEMVDKLVKQAQEYSIQKDARASEVFEGLVMALFEAREKIDFSKVAPRGRWGTPTAEAFPIALKTAFQNAIKDYQLSLNEE
;
A
#
# COMPACT_ATOMS: atom_id res chain seq x y z
N MET A 1 -49.34 -11.96 23.04
CA MET A 1 -48.62 -11.32 24.17
C MET A 1 -47.29 -10.81 23.65
N SER A 2 -47.14 -9.49 23.49
CA SER A 2 -45.97 -8.84 22.91
C SER A 2 -44.87 -8.62 23.95
N SER A 3 -43.71 -9.22 23.74
CA SER A 3 -42.50 -9.01 24.54
C SER A 3 -41.89 -7.64 24.22
N VAL A 4 -41.95 -6.72 25.19
CA VAL A 4 -41.30 -5.41 25.12
C VAL A 4 -39.81 -5.64 25.32
N LYS A 5 -39.03 -5.49 24.25
CA LYS A 5 -37.56 -5.50 24.33
C LYS A 5 -37.13 -4.21 25.05
N GLU A 6 -36.75 -4.32 26.32
CA GLU A 6 -36.11 -3.23 27.06
C GLU A 6 -34.84 -2.81 26.33
N LYS A 7 -34.78 -1.54 25.92
CA LYS A 7 -33.58 -0.94 25.34
C LYS A 7 -32.65 -0.58 26.50
N GLY A 8 -31.54 -1.30 26.64
CA GLY A 8 -30.52 -1.03 27.67
C GLY A 8 -29.42 -2.08 27.67
N LEU A 9 -28.31 -1.78 28.36
CA LEU A 9 -27.31 -2.79 28.65
C LEU A 9 -27.95 -3.90 29.51
N PRO A 10 -27.67 -5.18 29.23
CA PRO A 10 -28.24 -6.27 30.01
C PRO A 10 -27.79 -6.16 31.47
N LYS A 11 -28.67 -6.54 32.41
CA LYS A 11 -28.36 -6.56 33.86
C LYS A 11 -27.12 -7.41 34.22
N SER A 12 -26.67 -8.26 33.30
CA SER A 12 -25.46 -9.08 33.41
C SER A 12 -24.19 -8.40 32.89
N PHE A 13 -24.24 -7.13 32.45
CA PHE A 13 -23.04 -6.42 32.00
C PHE A 13 -22.24 -5.93 33.20
N SER A 14 -21.06 -6.51 33.41
CA SER A 14 -20.03 -6.01 34.32
C SER A 14 -18.76 -5.71 33.52
N LEU A 15 -18.17 -4.54 33.79
CA LEU A 15 -16.86 -4.16 33.26
C LEU A 15 -15.81 -4.67 34.25
N ASP A 16 -15.10 -5.74 33.88
CA ASP A 16 -13.94 -6.23 34.63
C ASP A 16 -12.75 -5.28 34.43
N ILE A 17 -12.75 -4.18 35.17
CA ILE A 17 -11.63 -3.26 35.22
C ILE A 17 -10.67 -3.80 36.28
N SER A 18 -9.45 -4.15 35.86
CA SER A 18 -8.45 -4.69 36.78
C SER A 18 -8.12 -3.69 37.90
N ASP A 19 -8.00 -4.16 39.14
CA ASP A 19 -7.69 -3.33 40.33
C ASP A 19 -6.40 -2.51 40.22
N SER A 20 -5.52 -2.86 39.28
CA SER A 20 -4.30 -2.11 38.97
C SER A 20 -4.56 -0.79 38.24
N ILE A 21 -5.69 -0.66 37.54
CA ILE A 21 -6.11 0.56 36.82
C ILE A 21 -6.85 1.49 37.78
N THR A 22 -7.75 0.96 38.61
CA THR A 22 -8.48 1.75 39.62
C THR A 22 -7.54 2.39 40.64
N LYS A 23 -6.54 1.64 41.14
CA LYS A 23 -5.50 2.22 42.03
C LYS A 23 -4.66 3.32 41.37
N LYS A 24 -4.44 3.27 40.06
CA LYS A 24 -3.72 4.33 39.33
C LYS A 24 -4.56 5.59 39.18
N ILE A 25 -5.87 5.44 39.00
CA ILE A 25 -6.80 6.57 38.87
C ILE A 25 -7.01 7.25 40.23
N GLU A 26 -7.10 6.47 41.32
CA GLU A 26 -7.26 7.01 42.68
C GLU A 26 -6.02 7.74 43.21
N THR A 27 -4.83 7.39 42.73
CA THR A 27 -3.56 8.02 43.17
C THR A 27 -3.10 9.17 42.27
N SER A 28 -3.75 9.38 41.13
CA SER A 28 -3.47 10.53 40.25
C SER A 28 -4.37 11.72 40.57
N PRO A 29 -3.85 12.96 40.59
CA PRO A 29 -4.70 14.14 40.64
C PRO A 29 -5.64 14.16 39.40
N PRO A 30 -6.81 14.81 39.50
CA PRO A 30 -7.72 14.99 38.36
C PRO A 30 -6.95 15.59 37.19
N VAL A 31 -6.98 14.93 36.03
CA VAL A 31 -6.24 15.40 34.85
C VAL A 31 -6.91 16.67 34.34
N GLU A 32 -6.21 17.80 34.40
CA GLU A 32 -6.71 19.07 33.87
C GLU A 32 -6.66 19.01 32.34
N LEU A 33 -7.70 19.52 31.68
CA LEU A 33 -7.86 19.43 30.21
C LEU A 33 -6.72 20.11 29.42
N GLY A 34 -5.84 20.87 30.08
CA GLY A 34 -4.63 21.47 29.51
C GLY A 34 -3.42 20.53 29.42
N ASP A 35 -3.34 19.49 30.25
CA ASP A 35 -2.16 18.59 30.33
C ASP A 35 -2.05 17.64 29.13
N TYR A 36 -3.15 17.45 28.38
CA TYR A 36 -3.18 16.56 27.22
C TYR A 36 -2.31 17.05 26.05
N LEU A 37 -2.05 18.36 25.95
CA LEU A 37 -1.22 18.94 24.89
C LEU A 37 0.29 18.78 25.16
N ASP A 38 0.71 18.88 26.42
CA ASP A 38 2.12 18.79 26.79
C ASP A 38 2.65 17.34 26.79
N ILE A 39 1.77 16.36 27.04
CA ILE A 39 2.11 14.93 27.00
C ILE A 39 2.47 14.48 25.57
N GLU A 40 1.80 15.01 24.54
CA GLU A 40 2.10 14.67 23.13
C GLU A 40 3.50 15.17 22.71
N GLU A 41 3.87 16.38 23.12
CA GLU A 41 5.21 16.92 22.86
C GLU A 41 6.33 16.11 23.53
N GLU A 42 6.10 15.64 24.76
CA GLU A 42 7.11 14.91 25.51
C GLU A 42 7.35 13.49 24.94
N ILE A 43 6.29 12.84 24.44
CA ILE A 43 6.37 11.54 23.75
C ILE A 43 7.16 11.68 22.44
N GLU A 44 6.98 12.78 21.70
CA GLU A 44 7.76 13.04 20.49
C GLU A 44 9.25 13.29 20.76
N LYS A 45 9.58 14.06 21.81
CA LYS A 45 10.97 14.34 22.20
C LYS A 45 11.71 13.05 22.59
N LYS A 46 11.06 12.13 23.32
CA LYS A 46 11.62 10.81 23.69
C LYS A 46 11.79 9.86 22.49
N ARG A 47 10.97 9.99 21.44
CA ARG A 47 11.12 9.21 20.20
C ARG A 47 12.29 9.68 19.33
N LYS A 48 12.56 11.00 19.28
CA LYS A 48 13.63 11.59 18.47
C LYS A 48 15.04 11.29 19.01
N THR A 49 15.21 11.05 20.31
CA THR A 49 16.52 10.74 20.92
C THR A 49 16.97 9.29 20.72
N LYS A 50 16.05 8.31 20.63
CA LYS A 50 16.40 6.89 20.46
C LYS A 50 16.92 6.52 19.05
N HIS A 51 16.68 7.34 18.04
CA HIS A 51 17.05 7.02 16.65
C HIS A 51 18.43 7.55 16.20
N LYS A 52 19.17 8.30 17.04
CA LYS A 52 20.46 8.89 16.65
C LYS A 52 21.72 8.04 16.96
N THR A 53 21.61 6.88 17.60
CA THR A 53 22.79 6.12 18.10
C THR A 53 23.02 4.73 17.48
N LYS A 54 22.56 4.47 16.26
CA LYS A 54 22.94 3.24 15.53
C LYS A 54 23.40 3.54 14.09
N LYS A 55 24.62 4.06 13.95
CA LYS A 55 25.31 4.08 12.64
C LYS A 55 26.84 4.03 12.75
N LEU A 56 27.36 2.93 13.27
CA LEU A 56 28.77 2.46 13.23
C LEU A 56 28.64 0.93 13.47
N THR A 57 29.21 -0.04 12.75
CA THR A 57 30.41 -0.20 11.92
C THR A 57 30.24 -1.49 11.09
N ALA A 58 30.48 -1.48 9.77
CA ALA A 58 30.63 -2.71 8.98
C ALA A 58 32.12 -3.05 8.86
N THR A 59 32.54 -4.07 9.61
CA THR A 59 33.94 -4.47 9.77
C THR A 59 34.43 -5.24 8.55
N GLN A 60 35.65 -4.89 8.17
CA GLN A 60 36.49 -5.43 7.10
C GLN A 60 36.71 -6.95 7.25
N ILE A 61 36.46 -7.72 6.20
CA ILE A 61 36.93 -9.11 6.10
C ILE A 61 38.30 -9.08 5.44
N LYS A 62 39.34 -9.31 6.26
CA LYS A 62 40.73 -9.53 5.88
C LYS A 62 40.86 -10.89 5.18
N LYS A 63 41.46 -10.89 3.99
CA LYS A 63 42.08 -12.06 3.36
C LYS A 63 43.33 -12.45 4.17
N LYS A 64 43.52 -13.74 4.39
CA LYS A 64 44.82 -14.37 4.69
C LYS A 64 44.92 -15.67 3.90
N ASP A 65 46.14 -15.88 3.42
CA ASP A 65 46.57 -16.78 2.37
C ASP A 65 46.98 -18.19 2.83
N LEU A 66 47.34 -18.99 1.81
CA LEU A 66 48.16 -20.22 1.76
C LEU A 66 47.43 -21.57 1.99
N LYS A 67 47.65 -22.66 1.23
CA LYS A 67 48.46 -22.99 0.03
C LYS A 67 48.15 -24.46 -0.35
N GLU A 68 48.27 -24.83 -1.63
CA GLU A 68 48.65 -26.15 -2.23
C GLU A 68 47.94 -26.35 -3.58
N GLU A 69 48.62 -26.02 -4.68
CA GLU A 69 49.27 -26.96 -5.62
C GLU A 69 48.30 -27.85 -6.39
N GLN A 70 48.08 -27.51 -7.67
CA GLN A 70 48.13 -28.48 -8.76
C GLN A 70 48.30 -27.77 -10.11
N THR A 71 49.35 -28.19 -10.80
CA THR A 71 49.86 -27.71 -12.08
C THR A 71 48.97 -28.12 -13.26
N PHE A 72 48.62 -27.19 -14.13
CA PHE A 72 48.33 -27.49 -15.54
C PHE A 72 48.91 -26.39 -16.44
N THR A 73 49.81 -26.83 -17.32
CA THR A 73 50.51 -26.11 -18.38
C THR A 73 49.53 -25.72 -19.48
N ILE A 74 49.35 -24.42 -19.78
CA ILE A 74 48.80 -23.95 -21.06
C ILE A 74 49.52 -22.66 -21.49
N ALA A 75 50.02 -22.67 -22.72
CA ALA A 75 50.84 -21.66 -23.39
C ALA A 75 50.25 -20.23 -23.41
N PRO A 76 51.08 -19.18 -23.56
CA PRO A 76 50.63 -17.79 -23.57
C PRO A 76 49.81 -17.50 -24.84
N LYS A 77 48.51 -17.28 -24.66
CA LYS A 77 47.62 -16.78 -25.72
C LYS A 77 47.87 -15.29 -25.90
N GLN A 78 48.36 -14.90 -27.08
CA GLN A 78 48.56 -13.53 -27.48
C GLN A 78 47.26 -12.71 -27.31
N ILE A 79 47.39 -11.57 -26.64
CA ILE A 79 46.30 -10.62 -26.42
C ILE A 79 46.14 -9.81 -27.70
N ASP A 80 45.35 -10.32 -28.64
CA ASP A 80 44.82 -9.51 -29.72
C ASP A 80 43.84 -8.50 -29.12
N LYS A 81 44.30 -7.25 -28.94
CA LYS A 81 43.45 -6.11 -28.62
C LYS A 81 42.54 -5.82 -29.80
N LYS A 82 41.44 -6.58 -29.94
CA LYS A 82 40.29 -6.15 -30.74
C LYS A 82 39.71 -4.90 -30.09
N ILE A 83 40.00 -3.76 -30.70
CA ILE A 83 39.34 -2.49 -30.47
C ILE A 83 37.86 -2.73 -30.78
N THR A 84 37.06 -2.94 -29.74
CA THR A 84 35.60 -2.95 -29.89
C THR A 84 35.18 -1.53 -30.25
N PRO A 85 34.41 -1.32 -31.33
CA PRO A 85 33.91 -0.01 -31.65
C PRO A 85 32.99 0.41 -30.49
N LYS A 86 33.29 1.57 -29.91
CA LYS A 86 32.43 2.23 -28.92
C LYS A 86 31.08 2.41 -29.59
N THR A 87 30.12 1.56 -29.22
CA THR A 87 28.73 1.72 -29.59
C THR A 87 28.30 3.07 -29.05
N HIS A 88 28.07 4.03 -29.95
CA HIS A 88 27.37 5.26 -29.63
C HIS A 88 26.07 4.82 -28.95
N ARG A 89 25.97 5.06 -27.64
CA ARG A 89 24.71 4.94 -26.92
C ARG A 89 23.79 5.93 -27.63
N SER A 90 22.90 5.42 -28.47
CA SER A 90 21.76 6.18 -28.88
C SER A 90 21.12 6.70 -27.59
N GLU A 91 20.93 8.01 -27.51
CA GLU A 91 20.05 8.62 -26.52
C GLU A 91 18.64 8.12 -26.85
N GLY A 92 18.39 6.87 -26.46
CA GLY A 92 17.14 6.18 -26.72
C GLY A 92 16.03 6.95 -26.02
N LEU A 93 14.90 7.06 -26.72
CA LEU A 93 13.69 7.65 -26.19
C LEU A 93 13.48 7.21 -24.73
N PRO A 94 13.00 8.12 -23.85
CA PRO A 94 12.83 7.82 -22.44
C PRO A 94 11.99 6.55 -22.29
N ARG A 95 12.57 5.49 -21.72
CA ARG A 95 11.87 4.22 -21.50
C ARG A 95 10.59 4.52 -20.73
N GLN A 96 9.45 4.10 -21.27
CA GLN A 96 8.15 4.28 -20.65
C GLN A 96 8.19 3.76 -19.22
N ARG A 97 7.81 4.61 -18.26
CA ARG A 97 7.86 4.27 -16.84
C ARG A 97 6.80 3.23 -16.53
N ARG A 98 7.23 2.03 -16.18
CA ARG A 98 6.32 0.97 -15.71
C ARG A 98 5.84 1.32 -14.30
N LYS A 99 4.52 1.45 -14.12
CA LYS A 99 3.90 1.58 -12.79
C LYS A 99 3.48 0.18 -12.32
N GLN A 100 4.03 -0.25 -11.19
CA GLN A 100 3.61 -1.49 -10.55
C GLN A 100 2.56 -1.16 -9.49
N ILE A 101 1.40 -1.82 -9.58
CA ILE A 101 0.30 -1.64 -8.64
C ILE A 101 0.27 -2.84 -7.72
N ASN A 102 0.49 -2.59 -6.43
CA ASN A 102 0.36 -3.62 -5.40
C ASN A 102 -1.12 -3.75 -5.02
N MET A 103 -1.64 -4.97 -5.05
CA MET A 103 -3.05 -5.28 -4.80
C MET A 103 -3.14 -6.39 -3.75
N SER A 104 -4.23 -6.44 -2.98
CA SER A 104 -4.43 -7.55 -2.05
C SER A 104 -4.71 -8.85 -2.81
N PRO A 105 -4.42 -10.03 -2.23
CA PRO A 105 -4.67 -11.32 -2.89
C PRO A 105 -6.11 -11.46 -3.39
N ARG A 106 -7.06 -10.95 -2.60
CA ARG A 106 -8.48 -10.94 -2.97
C ARG A 106 -8.77 -10.13 -4.23
N VAL A 107 -8.12 -8.98 -4.41
CA VAL A 107 -8.35 -8.14 -5.59
C VAL A 107 -7.66 -8.73 -6.82
N LEU A 108 -6.51 -9.41 -6.65
CA LEU A 108 -5.88 -10.16 -7.74
C LEU A 108 -6.83 -11.24 -8.30
N GLU A 109 -7.49 -12.02 -7.43
CA GLU A 109 -8.52 -12.97 -7.88
C GLU A 109 -9.68 -12.31 -8.64
N MET A 110 -10.06 -11.10 -8.26
CA MET A 110 -11.11 -10.35 -8.96
C MET A 110 -10.65 -9.88 -10.34
N VAL A 111 -9.40 -9.43 -10.46
CA VAL A 111 -8.81 -9.07 -11.76
C VAL A 111 -8.75 -10.29 -12.68
N ASP A 112 -8.30 -11.44 -12.18
CA ASP A 112 -8.24 -12.67 -12.98
C ASP A 112 -9.63 -13.10 -13.46
N LYS A 113 -10.67 -12.91 -12.64
CA LYS A 113 -12.06 -13.17 -13.06
C LYS A 113 -12.53 -12.21 -14.14
N LEU A 114 -12.20 -10.93 -14.05
CA LEU A 114 -12.52 -9.95 -15.09
C LEU A 114 -11.80 -10.25 -16.40
N VAL A 115 -10.54 -10.66 -16.36
CA VAL A 115 -9.79 -11.08 -17.55
C VAL A 115 -10.42 -12.32 -18.18
N LYS A 116 -10.77 -13.34 -17.38
CA LYS A 116 -11.47 -14.51 -17.89
C LYS A 116 -12.81 -14.15 -18.54
N GLN A 117 -13.58 -13.25 -17.91
CA GLN A 117 -14.82 -12.76 -18.48
C GLN A 117 -14.60 -12.04 -19.82
N ALA A 118 -13.58 -11.20 -19.92
CA ALA A 118 -13.21 -10.57 -21.19
C ALA A 118 -12.81 -11.59 -22.25
N GLN A 119 -12.04 -12.62 -21.90
CA GLN A 119 -11.62 -13.68 -22.84
C GLN A 119 -12.77 -14.58 -23.28
N GLU A 120 -13.74 -14.83 -22.41
CA GLU A 120 -14.88 -15.71 -22.67
C GLU A 120 -15.94 -15.03 -23.55
N TYR A 121 -16.22 -13.75 -23.30
CA TYR A 121 -17.31 -13.03 -23.98
C TYR A 121 -16.83 -12.06 -25.07
N SER A 122 -15.54 -11.78 -25.20
CA SER A 122 -15.01 -11.03 -26.34
C SER A 122 -14.55 -11.97 -27.45
N ILE A 123 -14.40 -11.41 -28.66
CA ILE A 123 -13.79 -12.10 -29.80
C ILE A 123 -12.32 -12.45 -29.49
N GLN A 124 -11.69 -11.67 -28.62
CA GLN A 124 -10.26 -11.74 -28.36
C GLN A 124 -9.94 -12.59 -27.12
N LYS A 125 -9.62 -13.86 -27.37
CA LYS A 125 -9.35 -14.86 -26.33
C LYS A 125 -8.03 -14.66 -25.59
N ASP A 126 -7.14 -13.80 -26.10
CA ASP A 126 -5.82 -13.52 -25.52
C ASP A 126 -5.76 -12.18 -24.77
N ALA A 127 -6.91 -11.62 -24.41
CA ALA A 127 -7.01 -10.37 -23.65
C ALA A 127 -6.15 -10.42 -22.37
N ARG A 128 -5.35 -9.36 -22.16
CA ARG A 128 -4.41 -9.25 -21.04
C ARG A 128 -4.98 -8.39 -19.91
N ALA A 129 -4.52 -8.65 -18.69
CA ALA A 129 -4.85 -7.83 -17.52
C ALA A 129 -4.52 -6.34 -17.71
N SER A 130 -3.46 -6.02 -18.48
CA SER A 130 -3.09 -4.65 -18.79
C SER A 130 -4.13 -3.91 -19.61
N GLU A 131 -4.77 -4.60 -20.57
CA GLU A 131 -5.78 -4.02 -21.47
C GLU A 131 -7.11 -3.82 -20.73
N VAL A 132 -7.50 -4.81 -19.93
CA VAL A 132 -8.68 -4.71 -19.05
C VAL A 132 -8.50 -3.54 -18.07
N PHE A 133 -7.31 -3.40 -17.49
CA PHE A 133 -7.00 -2.29 -16.59
C PHE A 133 -6.99 -0.94 -17.32
N GLU A 134 -6.43 -0.89 -18.53
CA GLU A 134 -6.43 0.32 -19.37
C GLU A 134 -7.86 0.78 -19.69
N GLY A 135 -8.73 -0.13 -20.13
CA GLY A 135 -10.14 0.17 -20.39
C GLY A 135 -10.88 0.66 -19.14
N LEU A 136 -10.60 0.07 -17.97
CA LEU A 136 -11.16 0.54 -16.70
C LEU A 136 -10.72 1.98 -16.38
N VAL A 137 -9.44 2.31 -16.60
CA VAL A 137 -8.90 3.65 -16.38
C VAL A 137 -9.53 4.65 -17.36
N MET A 138 -9.69 4.28 -18.63
CA MET A 138 -10.33 5.14 -19.63
C MET A 138 -11.78 5.45 -19.25
N ALA A 139 -12.58 4.44 -18.89
CA ALA A 139 -13.96 4.63 -18.46
C ALA A 139 -14.08 5.56 -17.24
N LEU A 140 -13.16 5.42 -16.27
CA LEU A 140 -13.12 6.32 -15.11
C LEU A 140 -12.68 7.74 -15.47
N PHE A 141 -11.78 7.89 -16.45
CA PHE A 141 -11.27 9.18 -16.88
C PHE A 141 -12.32 9.99 -17.66
N GLU A 142 -13.20 9.33 -18.40
CA GLU A 142 -14.37 9.95 -19.04
C GLU A 142 -15.34 10.50 -18.00
N ALA A 143 -15.66 9.70 -16.97
CA ALA A 143 -16.56 10.10 -15.89
C ALA A 143 -15.94 11.06 -14.86
N ARG A 144 -14.69 11.50 -15.03
CA ARG A 144 -13.91 12.20 -14.00
C ARG A 144 -14.57 13.46 -13.45
N GLU A 145 -15.32 14.18 -14.29
CA GLU A 145 -15.97 15.45 -13.94
C GLU A 145 -17.19 15.26 -13.06
N LYS A 146 -17.73 14.04 -13.01
CA LYS A 146 -18.85 13.63 -12.15
C LYS A 146 -18.38 12.96 -10.86
N ILE A 147 -17.06 12.74 -10.67
CA ILE A 147 -16.56 12.11 -9.45
C ILE A 147 -16.61 13.10 -8.28
N ASP A 148 -17.56 12.85 -7.37
CA ASP A 148 -17.69 13.59 -6.13
C ASP A 148 -16.87 12.95 -5.00
N PHE A 149 -15.68 13.50 -4.75
CA PHE A 149 -14.82 13.08 -3.63
C PHE A 149 -15.21 13.69 -2.28
N SER A 150 -16.14 14.65 -2.23
CA SER A 150 -16.53 15.28 -0.96
C SER A 150 -17.16 14.29 0.03
N LYS A 151 -17.78 13.23 -0.50
CA LYS A 151 -18.38 12.12 0.26
C LYS A 151 -17.38 11.04 0.66
N VAL A 152 -16.15 11.08 0.15
CA VAL A 152 -15.12 10.09 0.46
C VAL A 152 -14.37 10.55 1.70
N ALA A 153 -14.54 9.81 2.80
CA ALA A 153 -13.82 10.07 4.04
C ALA A 153 -12.30 10.01 3.82
N PRO A 154 -11.51 10.82 4.55
CA PRO A 154 -10.06 10.77 4.46
C PRO A 154 -9.56 9.38 4.84
N ARG A 155 -8.49 8.94 4.15
CA ARG A 155 -7.89 7.64 4.43
C ARG A 155 -7.34 7.61 5.86
N GLY A 156 -7.80 6.66 6.66
CA GLY A 156 -7.27 6.40 7.99
C GLY A 156 -5.84 5.84 7.99
N ARG A 157 -5.25 5.70 9.17
CA ARG A 157 -3.93 5.07 9.34
C ARG A 157 -3.96 3.62 8.83
N TRP A 158 -2.88 3.18 8.19
CA TRP A 158 -2.77 1.80 7.70
C TRP A 158 -3.10 0.79 8.82
N GLY A 159 -3.95 -0.20 8.50
CA GLY A 159 -4.33 -1.28 9.42
C GLY A 159 -5.48 -0.93 10.35
N THR A 160 -6.05 0.28 10.23
CA THR A 160 -7.30 0.64 10.91
C THR A 160 -8.51 0.27 10.06
N PRO A 161 -9.68 0.00 10.67
CA PRO A 161 -10.92 -0.26 9.94
C PRO A 161 -11.27 0.86 8.94
N THR A 162 -10.96 2.12 9.28
CA THR A 162 -11.16 3.27 8.41
C THR A 162 -10.28 3.22 7.15
N ALA A 163 -9.07 2.67 7.24
CA ALA A 163 -8.21 2.49 6.07
C ALA A 163 -8.70 1.36 5.14
N GLU A 164 -9.34 0.34 5.69
CA GLU A 164 -9.96 -0.76 4.91
C GLU A 164 -11.26 -0.31 4.22
N ALA A 165 -11.99 0.61 4.84
CA ALA A 165 -13.19 1.21 4.25
C ALA A 165 -12.88 2.16 3.08
N PHE A 166 -11.66 2.71 3.01
CA PHE A 166 -11.30 3.71 2.02
C PHE A 166 -11.40 3.22 0.56
N PRO A 167 -10.88 2.04 0.17
CA PRO A 167 -11.12 1.46 -1.16
C PRO A 167 -12.60 1.26 -1.48
N ILE A 168 -13.43 0.95 -0.48
CA ILE A 168 -14.88 0.76 -0.66
C ILE A 168 -15.55 2.10 -0.96
N ALA A 169 -15.18 3.16 -0.24
CA ALA A 169 -15.67 4.51 -0.48
C ALA A 169 -15.30 5.01 -1.90
N LEU A 170 -14.05 4.77 -2.32
CA LEU A 170 -13.61 5.08 -3.69
C LEU A 170 -14.42 4.31 -4.74
N LYS A 171 -14.64 3.00 -4.53
CA LYS A 171 -15.46 2.17 -5.42
C LYS A 171 -16.86 2.77 -5.60
N THR A 172 -17.53 3.15 -4.51
CA THR A 172 -18.87 3.73 -4.57
C THR A 172 -18.88 5.08 -5.29
N ALA A 173 -17.90 5.94 -5.03
CA ALA A 173 -17.79 7.22 -5.72
C ALA A 173 -17.61 7.03 -7.24
N PHE A 174 -16.77 6.09 -7.65
CA PHE A 174 -16.57 5.75 -9.06
C PHE A 174 -17.81 5.17 -9.72
N GLN A 175 -18.52 4.28 -9.05
CA GLN A 175 -19.76 3.70 -9.58
C GLN A 175 -20.84 4.77 -9.81
N ASN A 176 -20.99 5.70 -8.87
CA ASN A 176 -21.93 6.81 -9.01
C ASN A 176 -21.53 7.73 -10.17
N ALA A 177 -20.25 8.09 -10.26
CA ALA A 177 -19.77 8.96 -11.33
C ALA A 177 -19.98 8.35 -12.73
N ILE A 178 -19.68 7.06 -12.91
CA ILE A 178 -19.90 6.37 -14.18
C ILE A 178 -21.40 6.36 -14.52
N LYS A 179 -22.25 6.09 -13.53
CA LYS A 179 -23.70 6.10 -13.72
C LYS A 179 -24.20 7.49 -14.15
N ASP A 180 -23.76 8.54 -13.46
CA ASP A 180 -24.18 9.91 -13.74
C ASP A 180 -23.68 10.38 -15.11
N TYR A 181 -22.47 9.98 -15.51
CA TYR A 181 -21.94 10.22 -16.86
C TYR A 181 -22.77 9.53 -17.95
N GLN A 182 -23.13 8.26 -17.74
CA GLN A 182 -23.99 7.54 -18.68
C GLN A 182 -25.38 8.16 -18.80
N LEU A 183 -25.94 8.66 -17.70
CA LEU A 183 -27.23 9.38 -17.75
C LEU A 183 -27.12 10.65 -18.59
N SER A 184 -26.05 11.45 -18.42
CA SER A 184 -25.86 12.65 -19.24
C SER A 184 -25.71 12.36 -20.73
N LEU A 185 -25.10 11.23 -21.12
CA LEU A 185 -24.99 10.83 -22.52
C LEU A 185 -26.33 10.44 -23.16
N ASN A 186 -27.31 10.01 -22.36
CA ASN A 186 -28.62 9.60 -22.87
C ASN A 186 -29.62 10.77 -22.93
N GLU A 187 -29.30 11.91 -22.32
CA GLU A 187 -30.14 13.12 -22.30
C GLU A 187 -29.80 14.09 -23.44
N GLU A 188 -28.68 13.89 -24.13
CA GLU A 188 -28.28 14.60 -25.36
C GLU A 188 -28.79 13.90 -26.63
#